data_AF-A0A371G471-F1
#
_entry.id   AF-A0A371G471-F1
#
_cell.length_a   1.000
_cell.length_b   1.000
_cell.length_c   1.000
_cell.angle_alpha   90.00
_cell.angle_beta   90.00
_cell.angle_gamma   90.00
#
_symmetry.space_group_name_H-M   'P 1'
#
loop_
_entity.id
_entity.type
_entity.pdbx_description
1 polymer ?
#
loop_
_entity_poly.entity_id
_entity_poly.type
_entity_poly.pdbx_seq_one_letter_code
_entity_poly.pdbx_strand_id
1 'polypeptide(L)'
;MNLCNFVALVQTNYSSVVDESDPDLDEPQIEHLLQTAEAIRRDYPDEEWLHLTGLIHDLGKVLLLPSFGGLPQWAVGDTFPVGCRFDEAIVHHKRKKTIY
;
A
#
# COMPACT_ATOMS: atom_id res chain seq x y z
N MET A 1 -2.28 2.12 -22.96
CA MET A 1 -1.40 2.87 -22.03
C MET A 1 -0.05 2.17 -22.06
N ASN A 2 1.05 2.85 -22.39
CA ASN A 2 2.37 2.19 -22.43
C ASN A 2 2.99 2.18 -21.01
N LEU A 3 3.99 1.31 -20.79
CA LEU A 3 4.66 1.14 -19.50
C LEU A 3 5.28 2.47 -19.00
N CYS A 4 5.80 3.31 -19.91
CA CYS A 4 6.32 4.63 -19.56
C CYS A 4 5.25 5.57 -18.97
N ASN A 5 4.03 5.56 -19.51
CA ASN A 5 2.93 6.39 -19.00
C ASN A 5 2.43 5.87 -17.65
N PHE A 6 2.49 4.56 -17.41
CA PHE A 6 2.16 3.98 -16.11
C PHE A 6 3.19 4.34 -15.05
N VAL A 7 4.49 4.16 -15.35
CA VAL A 7 5.59 4.54 -14.46
C VAL A 7 5.56 6.05 -14.16
N ALA A 8 5.30 6.89 -15.16
CA ALA A 8 5.11 8.33 -14.95
C ALA A 8 3.89 8.64 -14.08
N LEU A 9 2.74 7.98 -14.30
CA LEU A 9 1.55 8.15 -13.45
C LEU A 9 1.85 7.78 -11.99
N VAL A 10 2.56 6.68 -11.76
CA VAL A 10 2.95 6.26 -10.41
C VAL A 10 3.92 7.29 -9.82
N GLN A 11 5.03 7.64 -10.49
CA GLN A 11 6.01 8.60 -9.97
C GLN A 11 5.43 9.99 -9.65
N THR A 12 4.52 10.51 -10.48
CA THR A 12 3.97 11.86 -10.29
C THR A 12 2.96 11.92 -9.15
N ASN A 13 2.24 10.82 -8.89
CA ASN A 13 1.16 10.76 -7.89
C ASN A 13 1.63 10.18 -6.55
N TYR A 14 2.60 9.26 -6.55
CA TYR A 14 3.08 8.57 -5.35
C TYR A 14 4.23 9.26 -4.64
N SER A 15 4.89 10.24 -5.27
CA SER A 15 6.01 10.97 -4.65
C SER A 15 5.60 11.81 -3.44
N SER A 16 4.32 12.13 -3.32
CA SER A 16 3.76 12.90 -2.19
C SER A 16 2.87 12.07 -1.26
N VAL A 17 2.74 10.76 -1.50
CA VAL A 17 1.92 9.88 -0.67
C VAL A 17 2.85 9.18 0.32
N VAL A 18 2.63 9.46 1.60
CA VAL A 18 3.26 8.77 2.73
C VAL A 18 2.14 8.00 3.43
N ASP A 19 2.42 6.74 3.80
CA ASP A 19 1.50 5.90 4.56
C ASP A 19 1.71 6.13 6.05
N GLU A 20 0.75 6.81 6.69
CA GLU A 20 0.83 7.11 8.12
C GLU A 20 0.57 5.89 9.02
N SER A 21 0.10 4.78 8.44
CA SER A 21 -0.15 3.53 9.18
C SER A 21 1.08 2.64 9.30
N ASP A 22 2.08 2.85 8.44
CA ASP A 22 3.33 2.11 8.44
C ASP A 22 4.28 2.69 9.49
N PRO A 23 4.65 1.94 10.54
CA PRO A 23 5.57 2.44 11.58
C PRO A 23 7.04 2.44 11.14
N ASP A 24 7.36 1.80 10.01
CA ASP A 24 8.74 1.54 9.58
C ASP A 24 9.18 2.45 8.42
N LEU A 25 8.25 3.14 7.75
CA LEU A 25 8.51 3.95 6.56
C LEU A 25 8.04 5.40 6.69
N ASP A 26 8.97 6.34 6.50
CA ASP A 26 8.70 7.78 6.30
C ASP A 26 8.89 8.21 4.82
N GLU A 27 9.21 7.26 3.95
CA GLU A 27 9.58 7.47 2.55
C GLU A 27 8.36 7.57 1.64
N PRO A 28 8.46 8.25 0.48
CA PRO A 28 7.40 8.25 -0.51
C PRO A 28 7.06 6.84 -0.98
N GLN A 29 5.77 6.55 -1.14
CA GLN A 29 5.30 5.21 -1.50
C GLN A 29 5.87 4.66 -2.83
N ILE A 30 6.35 5.51 -3.75
CA ILE A 30 7.04 5.04 -4.98
C ILE A 30 8.34 4.30 -4.66
N GLU A 31 9.07 4.73 -3.62
CA GLU A 31 10.34 4.11 -3.22
C GLU A 31 10.08 2.70 -2.68
N HIS A 32 9.07 2.56 -1.80
CA HIS A 32 8.60 1.27 -1.31
C HIS A 32 8.23 0.28 -2.43
N LEU A 33 7.48 0.73 -3.44
CA LEU A 33 7.10 -0.12 -4.57
C LEU A 33 8.32 -0.63 -5.36
N LEU A 34 9.32 0.24 -5.59
CA LEU A 34 10.55 -0.12 -6.29
C LEU A 34 11.45 -1.04 -5.43
N GLN A 35 11.62 -0.73 -4.14
CA GLN A 35 12.38 -1.54 -3.21
C GLN A 35 11.80 -2.96 -3.11
N THR A 36 10.48 -3.09 -3.00
CA THR A 36 9.78 -4.38 -2.98
C THR A 36 9.99 -5.16 -4.27
N ALA A 37 9.78 -4.53 -5.43
CA ALA A 37 9.94 -5.18 -6.73
C ALA A 37 11.40 -5.66 -6.95
N GLU A 38 12.40 -4.83 -6.62
CA GLU A 38 13.81 -5.19 -6.79
C GLU A 38 14.29 -6.25 -5.80
N ALA A 39 13.80 -6.25 -4.56
CA ALA A 39 14.07 -7.31 -3.60
C ALA A 39 13.55 -8.67 -4.11
N ILE A 40 12.30 -8.70 -4.58
CA ILE A 40 11.71 -9.90 -5.18
C ILE A 40 12.50 -10.31 -6.43
N ARG A 41 12.85 -9.39 -7.32
CA ARG A 41 13.62 -9.69 -8.53
C ARG A 41 14.97 -10.34 -8.21
N ARG A 42 15.65 -9.89 -7.16
CA ARG A 42 16.92 -10.46 -6.71
C ARG A 42 16.74 -11.88 -6.15
N ASP A 43 15.70 -12.10 -5.36
CA ASP A 43 15.51 -13.34 -4.61
C ASP A 43 14.78 -14.41 -5.45
N TYR A 44 13.98 -14.00 -6.45
CA TYR A 44 13.20 -14.85 -7.35
C TYR A 44 13.35 -14.43 -8.82
N PRO A 45 14.55 -14.54 -9.42
CA PRO A 45 14.85 -13.94 -10.72
C PRO A 45 14.00 -14.47 -11.89
N ASP A 46 13.55 -15.73 -11.82
CA ASP A 46 12.79 -16.38 -12.89
C ASP A 46 11.26 -16.17 -12.78
N GLU A 47 10.79 -15.51 -11.71
CA GLU A 47 9.36 -15.29 -11.43
C GLU A 47 8.93 -13.85 -11.78
N GLU A 48 9.03 -13.48 -13.06
CA GLU A 48 8.78 -12.09 -13.53
C GLU A 48 7.42 -11.51 -13.09
N TRP A 49 6.39 -12.35 -13.02
CA TRP A 49 5.06 -11.95 -12.56
C TRP A 49 5.06 -11.50 -11.09
N LEU A 50 5.96 -12.04 -10.27
CA LEU A 50 6.08 -11.70 -8.87
C LEU A 50 6.79 -10.35 -8.70
N HIS A 51 7.73 -10.01 -9.59
CA HIS A 51 8.37 -8.69 -9.61
C HIS A 51 7.32 -7.61 -9.90
N LEU A 52 6.49 -7.86 -10.92
CA LEU A 52 5.38 -6.96 -11.24
C LEU A 52 4.38 -6.87 -10.09
N THR A 53 4.06 -7.99 -9.44
CA THR A 53 3.19 -8.01 -8.26
C THR A 53 3.73 -7.10 -7.16
N GLY A 54 5.03 -7.19 -6.85
CA GLY A 54 5.70 -6.29 -5.91
C GLY A 54 5.61 -4.82 -6.31
N LEU A 55 5.73 -4.52 -7.60
CA LEU A 55 5.63 -3.14 -8.10
C LEU A 55 4.22 -2.55 -7.99
N ILE A 56 3.18 -3.38 -8.09
CA ILE A 56 1.78 -2.91 -8.16
C ILE A 56 0.99 -3.09 -6.87
N HIS A 57 1.53 -3.79 -5.86
CA HIS A 57 0.75 -4.25 -4.70
C HIS A 57 0.03 -3.12 -3.95
N ASP A 58 0.71 -1.98 -3.77
CA ASP A 58 0.21 -0.82 -3.02
C ASP A 58 -0.34 0.30 -3.92
N LEU A 59 -0.60 0.01 -5.20
CA LEU A 59 -1.16 1.00 -6.14
C LEU A 59 -2.59 1.44 -5.81
N GLY A 60 -3.26 0.80 -4.86
CA GLY A 60 -4.55 1.26 -4.33
C GLY A 60 -4.44 2.56 -3.52
N LYS A 61 -3.26 2.89 -2.99
CA LYS A 61 -3.03 4.10 -2.17
C LYS A 61 -3.22 5.42 -2.95
N VAL A 62 -3.36 5.39 -4.28
CA VAL A 62 -3.80 6.55 -5.08
C VAL A 62 -5.10 7.16 -4.58
N LEU A 63 -5.96 6.37 -3.93
CA LEU A 63 -7.24 6.83 -3.41
C LEU A 63 -7.11 7.91 -2.33
N LEU A 64 -5.94 8.05 -1.71
CA LEU A 64 -5.63 9.14 -0.77
C LEU A 64 -5.52 10.50 -1.47
N LEU A 65 -5.19 10.52 -2.76
CA LEU A 65 -5.00 11.76 -3.50
C LEU A 65 -6.35 12.44 -3.76
N PRO A 66 -6.44 13.77 -3.59
CA PRO A 66 -7.67 14.53 -3.85
C PRO A 66 -8.23 14.37 -5.27
N SER A 67 -7.36 14.16 -6.26
CA SER A 67 -7.72 14.00 -7.67
C SER A 67 -8.34 12.64 -8.01
N PHE A 68 -8.22 11.65 -7.12
CA PHE A 68 -8.74 10.29 -7.33
C PHE A 68 -9.90 9.99 -6.40
N GLY A 69 -9.65 9.98 -5.09
CA GLY A 69 -10.66 9.63 -4.08
C GLY A 69 -10.70 10.59 -2.90
N GLY A 70 -9.58 11.24 -2.57
CA GLY A 70 -9.44 12.09 -1.39
C GLY A 70 -9.80 11.35 -0.10
N LEU A 71 -9.57 10.04 -0.04
CA LEU A 71 -9.89 9.25 1.14
C LEU A 71 -8.96 9.62 2.29
N PRO A 72 -9.45 9.57 3.54
CA PRO A 72 -8.61 9.77 4.71
C PRO A 72 -7.61 8.61 4.88
N GLN A 73 -6.48 8.88 5.54
CA GLN A 73 -5.40 7.91 5.76
C GLN A 73 -5.83 6.61 6.46
N TRP A 74 -6.88 6.63 7.30
CA TRP A 74 -7.39 5.40 7.92
C TRP A 74 -7.98 4.38 6.93
N ALA A 75 -8.15 4.76 5.66
CA ALA A 75 -8.49 3.83 4.58
C ALA A 75 -7.32 2.92 4.17
N VAL A 76 -6.12 3.14 4.73
CA VAL A 76 -4.90 2.35 4.54
C VAL A 76 -4.51 1.66 5.86
N GLY A 77 -3.72 0.60 5.76
CA GLY A 77 -3.21 -0.19 6.87
C GLY A 77 -3.83 -1.58 6.96
N ASP A 78 -3.59 -2.25 8.09
CA ASP A 78 -4.07 -3.61 8.32
C ASP A 78 -5.59 -3.73 8.16
N THR A 79 -5.99 -4.69 7.33
CA THR A 79 -7.40 -5.00 7.07
C THR A 79 -7.93 -6.00 8.09
N PHE A 80 -9.23 -5.89 8.40
CA PHE A 80 -9.92 -6.85 9.27
C PHE A 80 -11.37 -7.02 8.84
N PRO A 81 -11.99 -8.19 9.07
CA PRO A 81 -13.39 -8.42 8.76
C PRO A 81 -14.31 -7.52 9.59
N VAL A 82 -15.31 -6.93 8.93
CA VAL A 82 -16.40 -6.17 9.58
C VAL A 82 -17.68 -7.00 9.63
N GLY A 83 -18.60 -6.66 10.54
CA GLY A 83 -19.85 -7.41 10.71
C GLY A 83 -19.73 -8.71 11.51
N CYS A 84 -18.56 -8.96 12.12
CA CYS A 84 -18.31 -10.08 13.02
C CYS A 84 -17.48 -9.63 14.23
N ARG A 85 -17.31 -10.52 15.21
CA ARG A 85 -16.44 -10.26 16.37
C ARG A 85 -14.99 -10.07 15.91
N PHE A 86 -14.34 -9.02 16.41
CA PHE A 86 -12.94 -8.75 16.16
C PHE A 86 -12.02 -9.73 16.87
N ASP A 87 -11.01 -10.22 16.14
CA ASP A 87 -9.97 -11.10 16.64
C ASP A 87 -8.93 -10.33 17.50
N GLU A 88 -8.29 -11.00 18.45
CA GLU A 88 -7.28 -10.40 19.32
C GLU A 88 -5.96 -10.11 18.60
N ALA A 89 -5.73 -10.74 17.44
CA ALA A 89 -4.59 -10.48 16.57
C ALA A 89 -4.64 -9.10 15.88
N ILE A 90 -5.82 -8.45 15.81
CA ILE A 90 -5.95 -7.14 15.17
C ILE A 90 -5.11 -6.12 15.94
N VAL A 91 -4.28 -5.35 15.22
CA VAL A 91 -3.47 -4.29 15.83
C VAL A 91 -4.38 -3.31 16.59
N HIS A 92 -4.02 -3.05 17.85
CA HIS A 92 -4.81 -2.30 18.82
C HIS A 92 -6.21 -2.87 19.12
N HIS A 93 -6.41 -4.19 19.07
CA HIS A 93 -7.72 -4.85 19.32
C HIS A 93 -8.45 -4.32 20.57
N LYS A 94 -7.72 -4.01 21.66
CA LYS A 94 -8.29 -3.50 22.92
C LYS A 94 -9.06 -2.18 22.75
N ARG A 95 -8.65 -1.32 21.82
CA ARG A 95 -9.33 -0.03 21.53
C ARG A 95 -10.51 -0.21 20.58
N LYS A 96 -10.55 -1.30 19.80
CA LYS A 96 -11.59 -1.61 18.82
C LYS A 96 -12.76 -2.42 19.40
N LYS A 97 -12.73 -2.76 20.70
CA LYS A 97 -13.79 -3.51 21.42
C LYS A 97 -15.12 -2.76 21.59
N THR A 98 -15.22 -1.48 21.23
CA THR A 98 -16.37 -0.62 21.58
C THR A 98 -17.45 -0.51 20.50
N ILE A 99 -17.37 -1.25 19.38
CA ILE A 99 -18.29 -1.06 18.24
C ILE A 99 -19.33 -2.19 18.08
N TYR A 100 -19.44 -3.11 19.05
CA TYR A 100 -20.54 -4.07 19.18
C TYR A 100 -20.91 -4.30 20.64
#